data_AF-A0A917MLY1-F1
#
_entry.id   AF-A0A917MLY1-F1
#
_cell.length_a   1.000
_cell.length_b   1.000
_cell.length_c   1.000
_cell.angle_alpha   90.00
_cell.angle_beta   90.00
_cell.angle_gamma   90.00
#
_symmetry.space_group_name_H-M   'P 1'
#
loop_
_entity.id
_entity.type
_entity.pdbx_description
1 polymer ?
#
loop_
_entity_poly.entity_id
_entity_poly.type
_entity_poly.pdbx_seq_one_letter_code
_entity_poly.pdbx_strand_id
1 'polypeptide(L)'
;MSATPVTVTVTGAAGQIGYALLFRIAAGEMLGRDVPVRLRLLEIPQAVKAAEGTAMELDDGAFPLLAGVEVTDDVKSAFDGANIALLVGARPRGPGMERGDLLEANGGIFAPQGAAIEAGAADDIRVLVVGNPANTNALIAQKHAPSVPPERFTAMTRLDHNRAVSRLARHLGAPVSDVSRVTIWGNHSATQYPDVSQALVAGEPLLPRLDRAWIEDEFIPGVAKRGAAIIEARGASSAASAASAAIDHMRDWVSGTPSDDWTSVALPSDGSYGVPDGLVCSFPVTAAGGSWRIVEGLDIDAFSRAGSTRPSPSCARSARRSRRSAWSEPLLDRRAAPGTRGSGSLARQAVQTVAVGLGRLRGGLRRHGRAARGRARIGVLGLLDGVVVALLLRREVVERLLDVVSIAHADSLRHRRAPREGVAIHGAPCSALARRDEAGPMG
;
A
#
# COMPACT_ATOMS: atom_id res chain seq x y z
N MET A 1 2.20 33.39 26.31
CA MET A 1 1.99 33.63 24.87
C MET A 1 1.19 32.45 24.37
N SER A 2 0.03 32.66 23.72
CA SER A 2 -0.72 31.54 23.14
C SER A 2 0.13 30.94 22.01
N ALA A 3 0.42 29.64 22.07
CA ALA A 3 1.07 28.95 20.97
C ALA A 3 0.24 29.10 19.68
N THR A 4 0.89 29.22 18.53
CA THR A 4 0.21 29.22 17.23
C THR A 4 -0.55 27.90 17.09
N PRO A 5 -1.87 27.92 16.84
CA PRO A 5 -2.65 26.69 16.71
C PRO A 5 -2.16 25.81 15.55
N VAL A 6 -2.09 24.50 15.78
CA VAL A 6 -1.76 23.52 14.74
C VAL A 6 -2.97 23.34 13.82
N THR A 7 -2.79 23.50 12.52
CA THR A 7 -3.87 23.31 11.54
C THR A 7 -4.00 21.84 11.17
N VAL A 8 -5.15 21.25 11.47
CA VAL A 8 -5.47 19.84 11.24
C VAL A 8 -6.60 19.73 10.23
N THR A 9 -6.31 19.18 9.06
CA THR A 9 -7.28 18.91 8.01
C THR A 9 -7.78 17.47 8.10
N VAL A 10 -9.09 17.28 8.18
CA VAL A 10 -9.74 15.97 8.18
C VAL A 10 -10.66 15.87 6.96
N THR A 11 -10.43 14.89 6.09
CA THR A 11 -11.29 14.65 4.91
C THR A 11 -12.39 13.64 5.23
N GLY A 12 -13.55 13.72 4.56
CA GLY A 12 -14.67 12.85 4.92
C GLY A 12 -15.16 13.12 6.35
N ALA A 13 -15.09 14.38 6.76
CA ALA A 13 -15.24 14.83 8.13
C ALA A 13 -16.64 14.57 8.73
N ALA A 14 -17.69 14.59 7.90
CA ALA A 14 -19.05 14.27 8.32
C ALA A 14 -19.29 12.76 8.43
N GLY A 15 -18.34 11.93 7.99
CA GLY A 15 -18.41 10.48 8.10
C GLY A 15 -18.26 9.98 9.55
N GLN A 16 -18.65 8.73 9.78
CA GLN A 16 -18.65 8.11 11.11
C GLN A 16 -17.27 8.12 11.81
N ILE A 17 -16.18 7.95 11.04
CA ILE A 17 -14.83 8.03 11.60
C ILE A 17 -14.49 9.48 11.95
N GLY A 18 -14.82 10.45 11.07
CA GLY A 18 -14.63 11.87 11.33
C GLY A 18 -15.34 12.31 12.60
N TYR A 19 -16.62 11.96 12.72
CA TYR A 19 -17.41 12.24 13.92
C TYR A 19 -16.79 11.67 15.20
N ALA A 20 -16.26 10.43 15.19
CA ALA A 20 -15.60 9.87 16.37
C ALA A 20 -14.18 10.43 16.64
N LEU A 21 -13.60 11.14 15.68
CA LEU A 21 -12.22 11.62 15.68
C LEU A 21 -12.13 13.09 16.13
N LEU A 22 -12.97 13.95 15.57
CA LEU A 22 -12.87 15.40 15.67
C LEU A 22 -12.95 15.91 17.12
N PHE A 23 -13.93 15.45 17.90
CA PHE A 23 -14.10 15.87 19.30
C PHE A 23 -12.90 15.50 20.18
N ARG A 24 -12.29 14.34 19.93
CA ARG A 24 -11.10 13.91 20.69
C ARG A 24 -9.84 14.69 20.28
N ILE A 25 -9.75 15.10 19.01
CA ILE A 25 -8.70 16.04 18.58
C ILE A 25 -8.90 17.38 19.28
N ALA A 26 -10.12 17.93 19.27
CA ALA A 26 -10.44 19.19 19.94
C ALA A 26 -10.20 19.15 21.46
N ALA A 27 -10.38 17.98 22.08
CA ALA A 27 -10.08 17.74 23.51
C ALA A 27 -8.56 17.61 23.83
N GLY A 28 -7.68 17.73 22.83
CA GLY A 28 -6.23 17.66 23.01
C GLY A 28 -5.67 16.23 23.10
N GLU A 29 -6.46 15.20 22.81
CA GLU A 29 -5.98 13.82 22.90
C GLU A 29 -4.94 13.47 21.84
N MET A 30 -4.91 14.17 20.70
CA MET A 30 -3.99 13.83 19.61
C MET A 30 -2.61 14.47 19.77
N LEU A 31 -2.55 15.73 20.20
CA LEU A 31 -1.32 16.53 20.17
C LEU A 31 -0.82 16.98 21.54
N GLY A 32 -1.59 16.73 22.60
CA GLY A 32 -1.30 17.22 23.95
C GLY A 32 -2.38 18.17 24.46
N ARG A 33 -2.47 18.29 25.79
CA ARG A 33 -3.50 19.10 26.48
C ARG A 33 -3.16 20.59 26.55
N ASP A 34 -2.07 20.99 25.91
CA ASP A 34 -1.49 22.34 25.88
C ASP A 34 -1.27 22.84 24.44
N VAL A 35 -1.68 22.06 23.43
CA VAL A 35 -1.53 22.41 22.01
C VAL A 35 -2.88 22.83 21.43
N PRO A 36 -3.10 24.13 21.15
CA PRO A 36 -4.31 24.57 20.45
C PRO A 36 -4.36 24.01 19.02
N VAL A 37 -5.55 23.72 18.54
CA VAL A 37 -5.80 23.18 17.20
C VAL A 37 -6.82 24.03 16.44
N ARG A 38 -6.62 24.16 15.13
CA ARG A 38 -7.64 24.62 14.18
C ARG A 38 -8.06 23.44 13.33
N LEU A 39 -9.36 23.17 13.26
CA LEU A 39 -9.89 22.06 12.48
C LEU A 39 -10.39 22.54 11.12
N ARG A 40 -9.95 21.85 10.05
CA ARG A 40 -10.50 22.01 8.71
C ARG A 40 -11.20 20.73 8.28
N LEU A 41 -12.50 20.85 8.00
CA LEU A 41 -13.40 19.76 7.69
C LEU A 41 -13.62 19.77 6.18
N LEU A 42 -12.93 18.89 5.46
CA LEU A 42 -13.12 18.72 4.01
C LEU A 42 -14.17 17.65 3.75
N GLU A 43 -15.20 18.02 2.98
CA GLU A 43 -16.24 17.10 2.52
C GLU A 43 -16.51 17.22 1.03
N ILE A 44 -17.23 16.25 0.47
CA ILE A 44 -17.82 16.42 -0.86
C ILE A 44 -18.97 17.44 -0.80
N PRO A 45 -19.32 18.13 -1.90
CA PRO A 45 -20.35 19.17 -1.89
C PRO A 45 -21.70 18.72 -1.27
N GLN A 46 -22.06 17.44 -1.48
CA GLN A 46 -23.31 16.88 -0.96
C GLN A 46 -23.31 16.64 0.55
N ALA A 47 -22.14 16.61 1.20
CA ALA A 47 -21.95 16.32 2.61
C ALA A 47 -21.50 17.55 3.43
N VAL A 48 -21.23 18.69 2.80
CA VAL A 48 -20.85 19.96 3.47
C VAL A 48 -21.84 20.31 4.59
N LYS A 49 -23.14 20.26 4.31
CA LYS A 49 -24.18 20.56 5.32
C LYS A 49 -24.12 19.65 6.54
N ALA A 50 -23.72 18.39 6.38
CA ALA A 50 -23.54 17.47 7.50
C ALA A 50 -22.26 17.80 8.29
N ALA A 51 -21.20 18.24 7.63
CA ALA A 51 -19.98 18.73 8.28
C ALA A 51 -20.23 20.05 9.04
N GLU A 52 -21.05 20.95 8.51
CA GLU A 52 -21.54 22.13 9.24
C GLU A 52 -22.29 21.73 10.52
N GLY A 53 -23.10 20.66 10.45
CA GLY A 53 -23.71 20.03 11.62
C GLY A 53 -22.69 19.62 12.68
N THR A 54 -21.63 18.93 12.25
CA THR A 54 -20.54 18.50 13.13
C THR A 54 -19.75 19.69 13.69
N ALA A 55 -19.58 20.76 12.91
CA ALA A 55 -18.95 22.00 13.36
C ALA A 55 -19.76 22.68 14.49
N MET A 56 -21.09 22.73 14.37
CA MET A 56 -21.96 23.24 15.44
C MET A 56 -21.81 22.40 16.72
N GLU A 57 -21.76 21.08 16.62
CA GLU A 57 -21.52 20.23 17.80
C GLU A 57 -20.13 20.41 18.42
N LEU A 58 -19.11 20.73 17.61
CA LEU A 58 -17.77 21.07 18.12
C LEU A 58 -17.77 22.41 18.88
N ASP A 59 -18.51 23.41 18.39
CA ASP A 59 -18.71 24.69 19.06
C ASP A 59 -19.45 24.51 20.39
N ASP A 60 -20.53 23.71 20.39
CA ASP A 60 -21.29 23.35 21.60
C ASP A 60 -20.44 22.56 22.62
N GLY A 61 -19.39 21.88 22.15
CA GLY A 61 -18.42 21.18 22.98
C GLY A 61 -17.54 22.09 23.84
N ALA A 62 -17.52 23.41 23.56
CA ALA A 62 -16.78 24.43 24.32
C ALA A 62 -15.31 24.05 24.62
N PHE A 63 -14.64 23.42 23.65
CA PHE A 63 -13.28 22.92 23.82
C PHE A 63 -12.27 24.08 23.92
N PRO A 64 -11.52 24.23 25.03
CA PRO A 64 -10.62 25.37 25.23
C PRO A 64 -9.41 25.36 24.29
N LEU A 65 -9.07 24.22 23.69
CA LEU A 65 -7.97 24.08 22.73
C LEU A 65 -8.43 24.28 21.28
N LEU A 66 -9.73 24.35 21.02
CA LEU A 66 -10.25 24.51 19.66
C LEU A 66 -10.24 25.99 19.28
N ALA A 67 -9.23 26.39 18.52
CA ALA A 67 -9.03 27.78 18.09
C ALA A 67 -9.95 28.19 16.91
N GLY A 68 -10.60 27.23 16.26
CA GLY A 68 -11.56 27.48 15.18
C GLY A 68 -11.84 26.25 14.35
N VAL A 69 -12.97 26.30 13.64
CA VAL A 69 -13.46 25.25 12.74
C VAL A 69 -13.80 25.88 11.39
N GLU A 70 -13.31 25.30 10.30
CA GLU A 70 -13.62 25.70 8.94
C GLU A 70 -14.16 24.49 8.18
N VAL A 71 -15.31 24.64 7.51
CA VAL A 71 -15.91 23.62 6.64
C VAL A 71 -15.73 24.04 5.18
N THR A 72 -15.30 23.13 4.32
CA THR A 72 -15.10 23.41 2.89
C THR A 72 -15.30 22.15 2.05
N ASP A 73 -15.67 22.33 0.78
CA ASP A 73 -15.58 21.30 -0.27
C ASP A 73 -14.42 21.55 -1.25
N ASP A 74 -13.70 22.67 -1.11
CA ASP A 74 -12.54 22.99 -1.91
C ASP A 74 -11.28 22.35 -1.32
N VAL A 75 -10.69 21.44 -2.09
CA VAL A 75 -9.51 20.67 -1.69
C VAL A 75 -8.31 21.59 -1.44
N LYS A 76 -8.15 22.69 -2.18
CA LYS A 76 -6.99 23.58 -2.04
C LYS A 76 -7.02 24.32 -0.70
N SER A 77 -8.12 25.01 -0.41
CA SER A 77 -8.32 25.72 0.87
C SER A 77 -8.23 24.78 2.07
N ALA A 78 -8.68 23.53 1.93
CA ALA A 78 -8.57 22.55 3.01
C ALA A 78 -7.11 22.28 3.42
N PHE A 79 -6.16 22.25 2.48
CA PHE A 79 -4.75 21.89 2.77
C PHE A 79 -3.79 23.09 2.90
N ASP A 80 -4.23 24.31 2.60
CA ASP A 80 -3.38 25.52 2.63
C ASP A 80 -2.86 25.89 4.03
N GLY A 81 -1.59 25.61 4.32
CA GLY A 81 -0.98 25.79 5.64
C GLY A 81 -1.30 24.68 6.63
N ALA A 82 -1.82 23.53 6.18
CA ALA A 82 -2.07 22.38 7.04
C ALA A 82 -0.74 21.81 7.59
N ASN A 83 -0.68 21.53 8.90
CA ASN A 83 0.43 20.82 9.55
C ASN A 83 0.15 19.32 9.64
N ILE A 84 -1.13 18.94 9.69
CA ILE A 84 -1.59 17.54 9.76
C ILE A 84 -2.72 17.33 8.76
N ALA A 85 -2.63 16.25 7.98
CA ALA A 85 -3.67 15.82 7.05
C ALA A 85 -4.13 14.39 7.38
N LEU A 86 -5.36 14.26 7.86
CA LEU A 86 -6.04 13.00 8.14
C LEU A 86 -6.95 12.67 6.95
N LEU A 87 -6.43 11.88 6.01
CA LEU A 87 -7.15 11.52 4.78
C LEU A 87 -8.07 10.31 5.06
N VAL A 88 -9.25 10.59 5.63
CA VAL A 88 -10.24 9.58 6.04
C VAL A 88 -11.25 9.29 4.92
N GLY A 89 -11.68 10.32 4.20
CA GLY A 89 -12.61 10.21 3.08
C GLY A 89 -12.01 9.39 1.92
N ALA A 90 -12.66 8.28 1.58
CA ALA A 90 -12.31 7.44 0.45
C ALA A 90 -13.56 6.83 -0.16
N ARG A 91 -13.46 6.35 -1.41
CA ARG A 91 -14.58 5.65 -2.03
C ARG A 91 -14.62 4.21 -1.53
N PRO A 92 -15.69 3.77 -0.83
CA PRO A 92 -15.82 2.38 -0.43
C PRO A 92 -16.04 1.51 -1.66
N ARG A 93 -15.65 0.23 -1.55
CA ARG A 93 -15.92 -0.75 -2.61
C ARG A 93 -17.43 -1.03 -2.69
N GLY A 94 -18.04 -0.69 -3.82
CA GLY A 94 -19.45 -0.94 -4.09
C GLY A 94 -19.72 -2.35 -4.66
N PRO A 95 -20.99 -2.78 -4.72
CA PRO A 95 -21.41 -4.01 -5.40
C PRO A 95 -20.95 -4.01 -6.87
N GLY A 96 -20.39 -5.13 -7.34
CA GLY A 96 -19.91 -5.27 -8.72
C GLY A 96 -18.64 -4.52 -9.08
N MET A 97 -18.06 -3.74 -8.15
CA MET A 97 -16.85 -2.98 -8.41
C MET A 97 -15.62 -3.90 -8.43
N GLU A 98 -14.93 -3.90 -9.57
CA GLU A 98 -13.65 -4.58 -9.69
C GLU A 98 -12.55 -3.80 -8.99
N ARG A 99 -11.44 -4.48 -8.72
CA ARG A 99 -10.31 -3.86 -8.03
C ARG A 99 -9.68 -2.71 -8.83
N GLY A 100 -9.67 -2.83 -10.16
CA GLY A 100 -9.17 -1.78 -11.04
C GLY A 100 -9.96 -0.49 -10.87
N ASP A 101 -11.29 -0.61 -10.88
CA ASP A 101 -12.23 0.49 -10.75
C ASP A 101 -12.09 1.19 -9.40
N LEU A 102 -11.93 0.42 -8.31
CA LEU A 102 -11.72 0.97 -6.97
C LEU A 102 -10.42 1.80 -6.89
N LEU A 103 -9.35 1.33 -7.52
CA LEU A 103 -8.06 2.02 -7.56
C LEU A 103 -8.12 3.28 -8.42
N GLU A 104 -8.82 3.24 -9.56
CA GLU A 104 -9.02 4.40 -10.42
C GLU A 104 -9.86 5.48 -9.73
N ALA A 105 -10.96 5.07 -9.10
CA ALA A 105 -11.84 5.99 -8.40
C ALA A 105 -11.15 6.65 -7.19
N ASN A 106 -10.39 5.90 -6.40
CA ASN A 106 -9.59 6.49 -5.33
C ASN A 106 -8.39 7.30 -5.87
N GLY A 107 -7.84 6.94 -7.04
CA GLY A 107 -6.88 7.77 -7.76
C GLY A 107 -7.41 9.19 -8.01
N GLY A 108 -8.66 9.30 -8.43
CA GLY A 108 -9.36 10.60 -8.60
C GLY A 108 -9.62 11.38 -7.31
N ILE A 109 -9.42 10.79 -6.12
CA ILE A 109 -9.58 11.44 -4.81
C ILE A 109 -8.21 11.82 -4.24
N PHE A 110 -7.30 10.86 -4.16
CA PHE A 110 -6.02 11.03 -3.47
C PHE A 110 -4.97 11.76 -4.32
N ALA A 111 -5.06 11.72 -5.66
CA ALA A 111 -4.17 12.51 -6.50
C ALA A 111 -4.41 14.03 -6.36
N PRO A 112 -5.67 14.54 -6.42
CA PRO A 112 -5.94 15.95 -6.12
C PRO A 112 -5.59 16.36 -4.70
N GLN A 113 -5.83 15.50 -3.70
CA GLN A 113 -5.43 15.79 -2.30
C GLN A 113 -3.91 15.89 -2.16
N GLY A 114 -3.15 14.98 -2.77
CA GLY A 114 -1.69 15.08 -2.84
C GLY A 114 -1.21 16.37 -3.51
N ALA A 115 -1.80 16.73 -4.66
CA ALA A 115 -1.48 17.96 -5.37
C ALA A 115 -1.83 19.24 -4.59
N ALA A 116 -2.88 19.20 -3.75
CA ALA A 116 -3.22 20.33 -2.87
C ALA A 116 -2.24 20.45 -1.69
N ILE A 117 -1.80 19.31 -1.13
CA ILE A 117 -0.74 19.28 -0.12
C ILE A 117 0.55 19.87 -0.69
N GLU A 118 0.98 19.43 -1.88
CA GLU A 118 2.14 19.97 -2.60
C GLU A 118 2.07 21.49 -2.81
N ALA A 119 0.86 22.00 -3.09
CA ALA A 119 0.67 23.39 -3.48
C ALA A 119 0.72 24.38 -2.31
N GLY A 120 0.47 23.93 -1.08
CA GLY A 120 0.32 24.89 0.02
C GLY A 120 0.34 24.34 1.44
N ALA A 121 0.52 23.04 1.69
CA ALA A 121 0.66 22.56 3.07
C ALA A 121 1.91 23.15 3.75
N ALA A 122 1.91 23.17 5.08
CA ALA A 122 3.08 23.63 5.84
C ALA A 122 4.29 22.70 5.63
N ASP A 123 5.50 23.24 5.75
CA ASP A 123 6.76 22.49 5.57
C ASP A 123 6.87 21.26 6.49
N ASP A 124 6.20 21.28 7.64
CA ASP A 124 6.20 20.20 8.62
C ASP A 124 5.00 19.23 8.51
N ILE A 125 4.28 19.27 7.38
CA ILE A 125 3.09 18.45 7.12
C ILE A 125 3.31 16.97 7.46
N ARG A 126 2.36 16.39 8.20
CA ARG A 126 2.26 14.95 8.45
C ARG A 126 0.94 14.42 7.89
N VAL A 127 1.02 13.46 7.00
CA VAL A 127 -0.13 12.89 6.29
C VAL A 127 -0.37 11.47 6.79
N LEU A 128 -1.57 11.22 7.31
CA LEU A 128 -2.06 9.89 7.67
C LEU A 128 -3.27 9.52 6.82
N VAL A 129 -3.11 8.47 6.02
CA VAL A 129 -4.19 7.92 5.22
C VAL A 129 -4.91 6.81 5.98
N VAL A 130 -6.20 7.03 6.22
CA VAL A 130 -7.12 6.08 6.85
C VAL A 130 -8.07 5.48 5.81
N GLY A 131 -8.45 6.27 4.81
CA GLY A 131 -9.37 5.88 3.76
C GLY A 131 -8.84 4.71 2.90
N ASN A 132 -9.63 3.64 2.81
CA ASN A 132 -9.20 2.40 2.16
C ASN A 132 -9.22 2.46 0.62
N PRO A 133 -8.28 1.79 -0.08
CA PRO A 133 -7.15 1.00 0.43
C PRO A 133 -5.97 1.87 0.91
N ALA A 134 -5.74 1.93 2.23
CA ALA A 134 -4.94 2.97 2.86
C ALA A 134 -3.49 3.07 2.34
N ASN A 135 -2.75 1.96 2.29
CA ASN A 135 -1.37 1.94 1.78
C ASN A 135 -1.24 2.47 0.35
N THR A 136 -2.12 2.02 -0.55
CA THR A 136 -2.07 2.45 -1.95
C THR A 136 -2.50 3.90 -2.11
N ASN A 137 -3.50 4.34 -1.34
CA ASN A 137 -3.96 5.71 -1.35
C ASN A 137 -2.88 6.68 -0.83
N ALA A 138 -2.14 6.28 0.21
CA ALA A 138 -0.95 7.01 0.67
C ALA A 138 0.12 7.11 -0.42
N LEU A 139 0.39 6.01 -1.13
CA LEU A 139 1.32 6.03 -2.26
C LEU A 139 0.84 6.97 -3.39
N ILE A 140 -0.46 7.00 -3.69
CA ILE A 140 -1.01 7.90 -4.70
C ILE A 140 -0.83 9.35 -4.28
N ALA A 141 -1.22 9.71 -3.05
CA ALA A 141 -1.06 11.06 -2.53
C ALA A 141 0.41 11.50 -2.56
N GLN A 142 1.32 10.65 -2.06
CA GLN A 142 2.77 10.86 -2.05
C GLN A 142 3.33 11.15 -3.45
N LYS A 143 2.86 10.43 -4.47
CA LYS A 143 3.34 10.62 -5.85
C LYS A 143 2.88 11.93 -6.50
N HIS A 144 1.89 12.59 -5.93
CA HIS A 144 1.40 13.90 -6.39
C HIS A 144 1.90 15.05 -5.51
N ALA A 145 2.79 14.76 -4.54
CA ALA A 145 3.49 15.75 -3.73
C ALA A 145 5.00 15.50 -3.73
N PRO A 146 5.68 15.69 -4.87
CA PRO A 146 7.10 15.35 -5.03
C PRO A 146 8.05 16.22 -4.21
N SER A 147 7.65 17.42 -3.77
CA SER A 147 8.48 18.27 -2.91
C SER A 147 8.42 17.90 -1.43
N VAL A 148 7.32 17.24 -1.02
CA VAL A 148 7.12 16.81 0.37
C VAL A 148 7.92 15.51 0.62
N PRO A 149 8.72 15.43 1.70
CA PRO A 149 9.50 14.23 1.99
C PRO A 149 8.60 12.97 2.06
N PRO A 150 8.94 11.88 1.34
CA PRO A 150 8.07 10.70 1.23
C PRO A 150 7.62 10.12 2.58
N GLU A 151 8.50 10.13 3.59
CA GLU A 151 8.25 9.65 4.95
C GLU A 151 7.15 10.43 5.69
N ARG A 152 6.73 11.60 5.17
CA ARG A 152 5.55 12.34 5.67
C ARG A 152 4.22 11.73 5.22
N PHE A 153 4.21 10.75 4.33
CA PHE A 153 3.00 10.05 3.88
C PHE A 153 2.92 8.66 4.48
N THR A 154 2.04 8.50 5.47
CA THR A 154 1.81 7.23 6.15
C THR A 154 0.41 6.69 5.88
N ALA A 155 0.22 5.39 6.09
CA ALA A 155 -1.07 4.72 6.08
C ALA A 155 -1.31 4.02 7.42
N MET A 156 -2.58 3.94 7.82
CA MET A 156 -2.92 3.45 9.16
C MET A 156 -2.99 1.92 9.23
N THR A 157 -2.01 1.32 9.91
CA THR A 157 -2.07 -0.08 10.42
C THR A 157 -2.18 -0.13 11.95
N ARG A 158 -2.25 1.01 12.63
CA ARG A 158 -2.39 1.11 14.09
C ARG A 158 -3.65 0.42 14.63
N LEU A 159 -4.75 0.41 13.87
CA LEU A 159 -5.96 -0.30 14.31
C LEU A 159 -5.74 -1.81 14.34
N ASP A 160 -5.04 -2.35 13.35
CA ASP A 160 -4.68 -3.76 13.32
C ASP A 160 -3.71 -4.10 14.47
N HIS A 161 -2.74 -3.21 14.74
CA HIS A 161 -1.82 -3.33 15.87
C HIS A 161 -2.60 -3.36 17.20
N ASN A 162 -3.47 -2.39 17.47
CA ASN A 162 -4.26 -2.35 18.70
C ASN A 162 -5.19 -3.58 18.84
N ARG A 163 -5.70 -4.12 17.73
CA ARG A 163 -6.48 -5.37 17.72
C ARG A 163 -5.63 -6.59 18.07
N ALA A 164 -4.40 -6.66 17.57
CA ALA A 164 -3.45 -7.71 17.92
C ALA A 164 -3.09 -7.65 19.42
N VAL A 165 -2.67 -6.48 19.90
CA VAL A 165 -2.35 -6.23 21.32
C VAL A 165 -3.51 -6.63 22.24
N SER A 166 -4.73 -6.15 21.97
CA SER A 166 -5.90 -6.48 22.81
C SER A 166 -6.27 -7.97 22.78
N ARG A 167 -6.05 -8.67 21.66
CA ARG A 167 -6.30 -10.12 21.55
C ARG A 167 -5.28 -10.92 22.34
N LEU A 168 -4.00 -10.54 22.29
CA LEU A 168 -2.93 -11.15 23.09
C LEU A 168 -3.18 -10.96 24.58
N ALA A 169 -3.46 -9.73 25.00
CA ALA A 169 -3.77 -9.41 26.39
C ALA A 169 -4.94 -10.27 26.91
N ARG A 170 -6.03 -10.37 26.14
CA ARG A 170 -7.18 -11.21 26.50
C ARG A 170 -6.83 -12.69 26.58
N HIS A 171 -6.07 -13.21 25.62
CA HIS A 171 -5.69 -14.63 25.60
C HIS A 171 -4.81 -15.00 26.80
N LEU A 172 -3.91 -14.09 27.20
CA LEU A 172 -2.97 -14.29 28.30
C LEU A 172 -3.55 -13.93 29.68
N GLY A 173 -4.76 -13.35 29.74
CA GLY A 173 -5.34 -12.82 30.98
C GLY A 173 -4.53 -11.65 31.57
N ALA A 174 -3.79 -10.92 30.74
CA ALA A 174 -2.89 -9.84 31.14
C ALA A 174 -3.52 -8.45 30.89
N PRO A 175 -3.11 -7.42 31.64
CA PRO A 175 -3.40 -6.03 31.29
C PRO A 175 -2.91 -5.70 29.87
N VAL A 176 -3.68 -4.90 29.13
CA VAL A 176 -3.31 -4.50 27.75
C VAL A 176 -2.03 -3.66 27.71
N SER A 177 -1.76 -2.91 28.79
CA SER A 177 -0.54 -2.10 28.97
C SER A 177 0.73 -2.94 29.09
N ASP A 178 0.60 -4.23 29.40
CA ASP A 178 1.76 -5.09 29.64
C ASP A 178 2.23 -5.74 28.35
N VAL A 179 1.47 -5.64 27.25
CA VAL A 179 1.81 -6.21 25.95
C VAL A 179 2.53 -5.16 25.11
N SER A 180 3.76 -5.45 24.71
CA SER A 180 4.61 -4.56 23.91
C SER A 180 5.29 -5.30 22.76
N ARG A 181 5.92 -4.55 21.85
CA ARG A 181 6.69 -5.05 20.70
C ARG A 181 5.91 -5.93 19.72
N VAL A 182 4.59 -5.72 19.65
CA VAL A 182 3.73 -6.36 18.65
C VAL A 182 3.93 -5.66 17.31
N THR A 183 4.02 -6.44 16.24
CA THR A 183 4.26 -5.88 14.91
C THR A 183 3.16 -6.28 13.94
N ILE A 184 2.72 -5.34 13.10
CA ILE A 184 1.89 -5.65 11.94
C ILE A 184 2.73 -5.36 10.72
N TRP A 185 3.02 -6.40 9.93
CA TRP A 185 3.73 -6.26 8.67
C TRP A 185 2.79 -6.15 7.48
N GLY A 186 3.25 -5.47 6.43
CA GLY A 186 2.60 -5.53 5.13
C GLY A 186 1.49 -4.50 4.94
N ASN A 187 0.34 -4.96 4.44
CA ASN A 187 -0.72 -4.09 3.92
C ASN A 187 -1.94 -4.09 4.84
N HIS A 188 -2.57 -2.93 5.08
CA HIS A 188 -3.87 -2.85 5.78
C HIS A 188 -4.96 -3.57 4.96
N SER A 189 -5.11 -4.87 5.21
CA SER A 189 -5.99 -5.77 4.47
C SER A 189 -6.03 -7.16 5.14
N ALA A 190 -6.75 -8.10 4.53
CA ALA A 190 -6.75 -9.51 4.96
C ALA A 190 -5.39 -10.22 4.82
N THR A 191 -4.41 -9.63 4.11
CA THR A 191 -3.05 -10.19 3.99
C THR A 191 -2.05 -9.51 4.94
N GLN A 192 -2.52 -8.73 5.90
CA GLN A 192 -1.66 -8.25 6.99
C GLN A 192 -1.05 -9.44 7.74
N TYR A 193 0.14 -9.24 8.33
CA TYR A 193 0.77 -10.27 9.15
C TYR A 193 1.02 -9.71 10.57
N PRO A 194 0.16 -10.08 11.54
CA PRO A 194 0.40 -9.82 12.96
C PRO A 194 1.48 -10.76 13.48
N ASP A 195 2.62 -10.19 13.83
CA ASP A 195 3.82 -10.87 14.28
C ASP A 195 4.01 -10.67 15.79
N VAL A 196 4.28 -11.79 16.46
CA VAL A 196 4.45 -11.89 17.91
C VAL A 196 5.82 -12.47 18.29
N SER A 197 6.70 -12.69 17.31
CA SER A 197 8.03 -13.27 17.52
C SER A 197 8.89 -12.44 18.47
N GLN A 198 8.72 -11.11 18.44
CA GLN A 198 9.43 -10.14 19.27
C GLN A 198 8.53 -9.54 20.37
N ALA A 199 7.27 -9.96 20.44
CA ALA A 199 6.32 -9.40 21.39
C ALA A 199 6.69 -9.80 22.83
N LEU A 200 6.43 -8.90 23.76
CA LEU A 200 6.64 -9.11 25.19
C LEU A 200 5.30 -9.03 25.93
N VAL A 201 5.24 -9.68 27.09
CA VAL A 201 4.19 -9.49 28.10
C VAL A 201 4.85 -9.29 29.46
N ALA A 202 4.59 -8.15 30.10
CA ALA A 202 5.23 -7.74 31.35
C ALA A 202 6.77 -7.83 31.28
N GLY A 203 7.36 -7.45 30.14
CA GLY A 203 8.81 -7.47 29.90
C GLY A 203 9.39 -8.82 29.46
N GLU A 204 8.61 -9.90 29.50
CA GLU A 204 9.07 -11.25 29.16
C GLU A 204 8.64 -11.67 27.75
N PRO A 205 9.45 -12.47 27.01
CA PRO A 205 9.09 -12.99 25.70
C PRO A 205 7.73 -13.68 25.69
N LEU A 206 6.87 -13.27 24.75
CA LEU A 206 5.49 -13.74 24.66
C LEU A 206 5.42 -15.08 23.92
N LEU A 207 6.27 -15.29 22.91
CA LEU A 207 6.21 -16.46 22.01
C LEU A 207 6.23 -17.82 22.74
N PRO A 208 7.08 -18.07 23.75
CA PRO A 208 7.08 -19.36 24.47
C PRO A 208 5.79 -19.63 25.27
N ARG A 209 4.96 -18.60 25.49
CA ARG A 209 3.68 -18.71 26.23
C ARG A 209 2.49 -18.95 25.31
N LEU A 210 2.69 -18.97 23.99
CA LEU A 210 1.64 -19.17 23.01
C LEU A 210 1.76 -20.54 22.35
N ASP A 211 0.62 -21.18 22.17
CA ASP A 211 0.52 -22.34 21.30
C ASP A 211 0.63 -21.92 19.83
N ARG A 212 1.40 -22.67 19.04
CA ARG A 212 1.62 -22.36 17.63
C ARG A 212 0.35 -22.50 16.80
N ALA A 213 -0.46 -23.53 17.04
CA ALA A 213 -1.73 -23.69 16.32
C ALA A 213 -2.68 -22.54 16.65
N TRP A 214 -2.72 -22.09 17.89
CA TRP A 214 -3.48 -20.88 18.26
C TRP A 214 -3.02 -19.63 17.48
N ILE A 215 -1.71 -19.43 17.31
CA ILE A 215 -1.18 -18.31 16.51
C ILE A 215 -1.69 -18.38 15.06
N GLU A 216 -1.50 -19.54 14.43
CA GLU A 216 -1.74 -19.74 12.99
C GLU A 216 -3.24 -19.78 12.65
N ASP A 217 -4.03 -20.49 13.46
CA ASP A 217 -5.43 -20.81 13.14
C ASP A 217 -6.43 -19.84 13.77
N GLU A 218 -6.06 -19.18 14.87
CA GLU A 218 -6.98 -18.30 15.60
C GLU A 218 -6.52 -16.85 15.65
N PHE A 219 -5.29 -16.57 16.08
CA PHE A 219 -4.80 -15.22 16.30
C PHE A 219 -4.71 -14.43 14.99
N ILE A 220 -3.92 -14.91 14.02
CA ILE A 220 -3.71 -14.23 12.73
C ILE A 220 -5.05 -14.05 11.99
N PRO A 221 -5.87 -15.09 11.76
CA PRO A 221 -7.16 -14.94 11.08
C PRO A 221 -8.13 -14.07 11.88
N GLY A 222 -8.05 -14.14 13.21
CA GLY A 222 -8.90 -13.40 14.11
C GLY A 222 -8.64 -11.89 14.13
N VAL A 223 -7.38 -11.46 13.98
CA VAL A 223 -7.04 -10.04 13.79
C VAL A 223 -7.54 -9.57 12.42
N ALA A 224 -7.24 -10.32 11.35
CA ALA A 224 -7.63 -9.96 9.99
C ALA A 224 -9.17 -9.86 9.79
N LYS A 225 -9.95 -10.73 10.44
CA LYS A 225 -11.42 -10.77 10.35
C LYS A 225 -12.11 -9.85 11.37
N ARG A 226 -11.38 -9.14 12.24
CA ARG A 226 -11.98 -8.37 13.34
C ARG A 226 -12.91 -7.26 12.86
N GLY A 227 -12.61 -6.62 11.74
CA GLY A 227 -13.49 -5.61 11.14
C GLY A 227 -14.86 -6.18 10.75
N ALA A 228 -14.88 -7.37 10.13
CA ALA A 228 -16.12 -8.05 9.75
C ALA A 228 -16.93 -8.46 10.99
N ALA A 229 -16.28 -9.00 12.01
CA ALA A 229 -16.94 -9.38 13.26
C ALA A 229 -17.61 -8.18 13.97
N ILE A 230 -17.04 -6.98 13.88
CA ILE A 230 -17.66 -5.76 14.44
C ILE A 230 -18.88 -5.33 13.60
N ILE A 231 -18.79 -5.42 12.27
CA ILE A 231 -19.92 -5.11 11.39
C ILE A 231 -21.08 -6.08 11.65
N GLU A 232 -20.79 -7.36 11.78
CA GLU A 232 -21.79 -8.39 12.10
C GLU A 232 -22.47 -8.10 13.45
N ALA A 233 -21.69 -7.74 14.48
CA ALA A 233 -22.23 -7.49 15.82
C ALA A 233 -23.01 -6.15 15.94
N ARG A 234 -22.56 -5.09 15.26
CA ARG A 234 -23.11 -3.72 15.43
C ARG A 234 -24.01 -3.26 14.28
N GLY A 235 -24.00 -3.95 13.15
CA GLY A 235 -24.59 -3.46 11.89
C GLY A 235 -23.86 -2.26 11.28
N ALA A 236 -22.71 -1.85 11.83
CA ALA A 236 -21.97 -0.67 11.43
C ALA A 236 -20.45 -0.87 11.55
N SER A 237 -19.69 -0.10 10.79
CA SER A 237 -18.22 -0.16 10.80
C SER A 237 -17.62 0.22 12.16
N SER A 238 -16.38 -0.18 12.40
CA SER A 238 -15.66 0.01 13.66
C SER A 238 -15.09 1.44 13.81
N ALA A 239 -15.94 2.46 13.62
CA ALA A 239 -15.55 3.86 13.50
C ALA A 239 -14.78 4.40 14.71
N ALA A 240 -15.32 4.22 15.93
CA ALA A 240 -14.67 4.72 17.15
C ALA A 240 -13.27 4.13 17.38
N SER A 241 -13.08 2.83 17.17
CA SER A 241 -11.75 2.22 17.28
C SER A 241 -10.79 2.67 16.17
N ALA A 242 -11.30 2.96 14.96
CA ALA A 242 -10.49 3.50 13.88
C ALA A 242 -10.04 4.94 14.17
N ALA A 243 -10.93 5.77 14.70
CA ALA A 243 -10.60 7.11 15.19
C ALA A 243 -9.56 7.07 16.31
N SER A 244 -9.71 6.15 17.28
CA SER A 244 -8.71 5.97 18.33
C SER A 244 -7.34 5.59 17.77
N ALA A 245 -7.29 4.65 16.81
CA ALA A 245 -6.04 4.26 16.19
C ALA A 245 -5.38 5.41 15.39
N ALA A 246 -6.17 6.29 14.76
CA ALA A 246 -5.65 7.46 14.07
C ALA A 246 -5.04 8.47 15.06
N ILE A 247 -5.71 8.69 16.19
CA ILE A 247 -5.20 9.52 17.29
C ILE A 247 -3.91 8.94 17.84
N ASP A 248 -3.89 7.65 18.16
CA ASP A 248 -2.70 7.00 18.73
C ASP A 248 -1.53 7.06 17.74
N HIS A 249 -1.79 6.86 16.44
CA HIS A 249 -0.76 7.00 15.40
C HIS A 249 -0.15 8.41 15.39
N MET A 250 -0.98 9.45 15.36
CA MET A 250 -0.49 10.83 15.31
C MET A 250 0.17 11.25 16.62
N ARG A 251 -0.36 10.81 17.77
CA ARG A 251 0.20 11.08 19.08
C ARG A 251 1.61 10.53 19.19
N ASP A 252 1.81 9.26 18.83
CA ASP A 252 3.13 8.63 18.88
C ASP A 252 4.07 9.28 17.86
N TRP A 253 3.59 9.68 16.67
CA TRP A 253 4.43 10.38 15.71
C TRP A 253 4.96 11.71 16.27
N VAL A 254 4.09 12.50 16.90
CA VAL A 254 4.43 13.84 17.40
C VAL A 254 5.20 13.77 18.72
N SER A 255 4.75 12.94 19.65
CA SER A 255 5.25 12.88 21.03
C SER A 255 6.38 11.88 21.22
N GLY A 256 6.56 10.96 20.27
CA GLY A 256 7.48 9.83 20.36
C GLY A 256 6.81 8.56 20.89
N THR A 257 7.46 7.43 20.64
CA THR A 257 7.10 6.13 21.24
C THR A 257 7.86 5.95 22.56
N PRO A 258 7.39 5.09 23.49
CA PRO A 258 8.19 4.65 24.63
C PRO A 258 9.56 4.11 24.19
N SER A 259 10.60 4.31 24.99
CA SER A 259 11.98 3.96 24.61
C SER A 259 12.24 2.46 24.50
N ASP A 260 11.41 1.65 25.14
CA ASP A 260 11.50 0.19 25.23
C ASP A 260 10.47 -0.55 24.34
N ASP A 261 9.65 0.20 23.60
CA ASP A 261 8.56 -0.30 22.77
C ASP A 261 8.55 0.31 21.35
N TRP A 262 7.75 -0.28 20.47
CA TRP A 262 7.49 0.22 19.13
C TRP A 262 6.02 0.05 18.74
N THR A 263 5.63 0.72 17.66
CA THR A 263 4.29 0.61 17.08
C THR A 263 4.36 0.17 15.63
N SER A 264 3.20 -0.07 15.00
CA SER A 264 3.12 -0.43 13.59
C SER A 264 2.67 0.74 12.73
N VAL A 265 3.45 1.07 11.71
CA VAL A 265 3.14 2.15 10.76
C VAL A 265 3.43 1.69 9.34
N ALA A 266 2.48 1.95 8.44
CA ALA A 266 2.75 1.84 7.01
C ALA A 266 3.36 3.13 6.46
N LEU A 267 4.60 3.05 5.99
CA LEU A 267 5.37 4.16 5.42
C LEU A 267 6.14 3.69 4.17
N PRO A 268 6.66 4.61 3.32
CA PRO A 268 7.44 4.22 2.16
C PRO A 268 8.69 3.46 2.57
N SER A 269 8.81 2.21 2.11
CA SER A 269 9.98 1.36 2.37
C SER A 269 11.26 2.02 1.85
N ASP A 270 12.34 1.90 2.62
CA ASP A 270 13.72 2.24 2.26
C ASP A 270 14.53 1.01 1.78
N GLY A 271 13.85 -0.13 1.57
CA GLY A 271 14.48 -1.42 1.27
C GLY A 271 14.59 -2.35 2.48
N SER A 272 14.26 -1.87 3.69
CA SER A 272 14.24 -2.65 4.92
C SER A 272 13.51 -3.98 4.75
N TYR A 273 14.12 -5.04 5.30
CA TYR A 273 13.59 -6.40 5.26
C TYR A 273 13.31 -6.94 3.85
N GLY A 274 13.94 -6.37 2.82
CA GLY A 274 13.78 -6.76 1.42
C GLY A 274 12.46 -6.29 0.79
N VAL A 275 11.73 -5.38 1.45
CA VAL A 275 10.52 -4.78 0.89
C VAL A 275 10.92 -3.75 -0.17
N PRO A 276 10.39 -3.84 -1.41
CA PRO A 276 10.80 -2.93 -2.48
C PRO A 276 10.70 -1.45 -2.11
N ASP A 277 11.75 -0.70 -2.43
CA ASP A 277 11.86 0.74 -2.18
C ASP A 277 10.64 1.52 -2.70
N GLY A 278 10.20 2.49 -1.89
CA GLY A 278 9.06 3.37 -2.15
C GLY A 278 7.69 2.70 -2.06
N LEU A 279 7.60 1.41 -1.73
CA LEU A 279 6.32 0.75 -1.44
C LEU A 279 5.82 1.16 -0.06
N VAL A 280 4.59 1.66 0.05
CA VAL A 280 3.99 1.95 1.36
C VAL A 280 3.61 0.63 2.05
N CYS A 281 4.37 0.25 3.06
CA CYS A 281 4.28 -1.04 3.74
C CYS A 281 4.42 -0.83 5.25
N SER A 282 3.72 -1.65 6.03
CA SER A 282 3.75 -1.64 7.49
C SER A 282 5.01 -2.29 8.03
N PHE A 283 5.66 -1.60 8.96
CA PHE A 283 6.89 -1.99 9.65
C PHE A 283 6.72 -1.75 11.17
N PRO A 284 7.53 -2.41 12.01
CA PRO A 284 7.74 -1.96 13.38
C PRO A 284 8.54 -0.65 13.34
N VAL A 285 8.06 0.37 14.04
CA VAL A 285 8.69 1.70 14.06
C VAL A 285 8.73 2.29 15.46
N THR A 286 9.80 3.04 15.72
CA THR A 286 9.88 3.97 16.85
C THR A 286 9.69 5.40 16.34
N ALA A 287 9.20 6.31 17.17
CA ALA A 287 9.18 7.74 16.89
C ALA A 287 10.03 8.52 17.90
N ALA A 288 10.81 9.47 17.40
CA ALA A 288 11.51 10.45 18.22
C ALA A 288 11.64 11.77 17.44
N GLY A 289 11.44 12.90 18.12
CA GLY A 289 11.60 14.23 17.51
C GLY A 289 10.69 14.49 16.31
N GLY A 290 9.49 13.89 16.27
CA GLY A 290 8.54 14.09 15.18
C GLY A 290 8.81 13.26 13.91
N SER A 291 9.66 12.23 14.00
CA SER A 291 10.08 11.38 12.89
C SER A 291 9.94 9.89 13.21
N TRP A 292 9.45 9.11 12.25
CA TRP A 292 9.44 7.65 12.32
C TRP A 292 10.81 7.08 11.96
N ARG A 293 11.18 5.96 12.60
CA ARG A 293 12.33 5.14 12.23
C ARG A 293 11.92 3.68 12.26
N ILE A 294 12.20 2.96 11.17
CA ILE A 294 12.01 1.50 11.11
C ILE A 294 12.94 0.86 12.14
N VAL A 295 12.39 -0.06 12.93
CA VAL A 295 13.20 -0.92 13.80
C VAL A 295 13.89 -1.93 12.90
N GLU A 296 15.22 -1.88 12.83
CA GLU A 296 16.06 -2.77 12.03
C GLU A 296 16.60 -3.94 12.86
N GLY A 297 17.19 -4.94 12.19
CA GLY A 297 17.92 -6.02 12.85
C GLY A 297 17.05 -7.06 13.56
N LEU A 298 15.73 -7.07 13.32
CA LEU A 298 14.86 -8.11 13.88
C LEU A 298 15.08 -9.45 13.18
N ASP A 299 15.21 -10.51 13.98
CA ASP A 299 15.26 -11.88 13.49
C ASP A 299 13.86 -12.31 13.01
N ILE A 300 13.70 -12.37 11.69
CA ILE A 300 12.47 -12.84 11.04
C ILE A 300 12.67 -14.30 10.63
N ASP A 301 12.02 -15.20 11.37
CA ASP A 301 12.02 -16.63 11.07
C ASP A 301 11.34 -16.96 9.73
N ALA A 302 11.46 -18.21 9.26
CA ALA A 302 10.93 -18.59 7.95
C ALA A 302 9.41 -18.44 7.85
N PHE A 303 8.68 -18.67 8.95
CA PHE A 303 7.22 -18.53 9.00
C PHE A 303 6.81 -17.05 8.87
N SER A 304 7.44 -16.20 9.67
CA SER A 304 7.25 -14.75 9.70
C SER A 304 7.65 -14.12 8.38
N ARG A 305 8.72 -14.62 7.74
CA ARG A 305 9.14 -14.20 6.40
C ARG A 305 8.11 -14.56 5.35
N ALA A 306 7.59 -15.79 5.35
CA ALA A 306 6.55 -16.20 4.41
C ALA A 306 5.26 -15.38 4.57
N GLY A 307 4.94 -14.93 5.78
CA GLY A 307 3.84 -13.99 6.07
C GLY A 307 4.12 -12.54 5.64
N SER A 308 5.27 -11.99 6.02
CA SER A 308 5.66 -10.59 5.80
C SER A 308 6.05 -10.28 4.35
N THR A 309 6.70 -11.21 3.65
CA THR A 309 7.06 -11.10 2.23
C THR A 309 5.95 -11.58 1.30
N ARG A 310 4.71 -11.68 1.79
CA ARG A 310 3.53 -11.87 0.94
C ARG A 310 2.95 -10.49 0.66
N PRO A 311 3.59 -9.63 -0.18
CA PRO A 311 2.94 -8.40 -0.57
C PRO A 311 1.64 -8.82 -1.22
N SER A 312 0.53 -8.27 -0.75
CA SER A 312 -0.72 -8.43 -1.48
C SER A 312 -0.41 -8.09 -2.93
N PRO A 313 -0.88 -8.87 -3.90
CA PRO A 313 -0.78 -8.48 -5.29
C PRO A 313 -1.38 -7.08 -5.55
N SER A 314 -2.06 -6.46 -4.57
CA SER A 314 -2.36 -5.01 -4.45
C SER A 314 -1.15 -4.15 -4.66
N CYS A 315 -0.17 -4.25 -3.78
CA CYS A 315 0.77 -3.16 -3.56
C CYS A 315 1.76 -3.13 -4.72
N ALA A 316 2.29 -4.31 -5.08
CA ALA A 316 3.18 -4.47 -6.23
C ALA A 316 2.53 -4.16 -7.59
N ARG A 317 1.23 -4.44 -7.81
CA ARG A 317 0.54 -4.10 -9.07
C ARG A 317 0.10 -2.64 -9.12
N SER A 318 -0.26 -2.05 -7.98
CA SER A 318 -0.65 -0.64 -7.89
C SER A 318 0.56 0.27 -8.09
N ALA A 319 1.71 -0.07 -7.51
CA ALA A 319 2.98 0.63 -7.78
C ALA A 319 3.38 0.57 -9.27
N ARG A 320 3.05 -0.53 -9.97
CA ARG A 320 3.26 -0.63 -11.43
C ARG A 320 2.24 0.16 -12.26
N ARG A 321 1.01 0.34 -11.77
CA ARG A 321 -0.06 1.10 -12.45
C ARG A 321 0.05 2.60 -12.21
N SER A 322 0.37 3.06 -11.01
CA SER A 322 0.61 4.48 -10.72
C SER A 322 1.79 5.02 -11.53
N ARG A 323 2.86 4.22 -11.69
CA ARG A 323 3.96 4.53 -12.62
C ARG A 323 3.52 4.66 -14.09
N ARG A 324 2.36 4.12 -14.49
CA ARG A 324 1.84 4.23 -15.87
C ARG A 324 0.88 5.41 -16.03
N SER A 325 0.07 5.74 -15.03
CA SER A 325 -0.87 6.87 -15.07
C SER A 325 -0.19 8.22 -14.90
N ALA A 326 0.97 8.29 -14.24
CA ALA A 326 1.76 9.51 -14.12
C ALA A 326 2.35 10.04 -15.45
N TRP A 327 2.18 9.29 -16.57
CA TRP A 327 2.68 9.65 -17.89
C TRP A 327 1.59 9.77 -18.97
N SER A 328 0.31 9.80 -18.59
CA SER A 328 -0.77 10.16 -19.51
C SER A 328 -1.08 11.65 -19.39
N GLU A 329 -0.60 12.45 -20.35
CA GLU A 329 -1.06 13.83 -20.54
C GLU A 329 -2.59 13.87 -20.68
N PRO A 330 -3.29 14.88 -20.12
CA PRO A 330 -4.71 15.05 -20.38
C PRO A 330 -4.93 15.41 -21.86
N LEU A 331 -5.85 14.71 -22.51
CA LEU A 331 -6.42 15.12 -23.80
C LEU A 331 -7.12 16.47 -23.61
N LEU A 332 -6.39 17.56 -23.84
CA LEU A 332 -6.93 18.91 -23.89
C LEU A 332 -7.84 19.04 -25.12
N ASP A 333 -9.11 19.33 -24.82
CA ASP A 333 -10.15 19.79 -25.73
C ASP A 333 -9.64 21.00 -26.54
N ARG A 334 -9.62 20.89 -27.87
CA ARG A 334 -9.19 21.95 -28.78
C ARG A 334 -10.38 22.48 -29.58
N ARG A 335 -11.00 23.56 -29.08
CA ARG A 335 -11.75 24.52 -29.89
C ARG A 335 -11.02 25.87 -29.90
N ALA A 336 -10.60 26.30 -31.10
CA ALA A 336 -10.18 27.64 -31.59
C ALA A 336 -9.16 28.45 -30.73
N ALA A 337 -8.07 29.04 -31.24
CA ALA A 337 -7.84 29.81 -32.48
C ALA A 337 -6.29 29.92 -32.75
N PRO A 338 -5.82 30.58 -33.83
CA PRO A 338 -4.61 30.20 -34.57
C PRO A 338 -3.33 30.92 -34.15
N GLY A 339 -2.18 30.25 -34.33
CA GLY A 339 -0.89 30.94 -34.34
C GLY A 339 0.30 30.00 -34.10
N THR A 340 1.15 29.90 -35.13
CA THR A 340 2.53 29.38 -35.13
C THR A 340 2.73 27.86 -35.25
N ARG A 341 3.57 27.53 -36.24
CA ARG A 341 3.89 26.23 -36.81
C ARG A 341 5.18 25.70 -36.21
N GLY A 342 5.31 24.38 -36.11
CA GLY A 342 6.61 23.70 -36.17
C GLY A 342 6.71 22.47 -35.27
N SER A 343 6.74 21.27 -35.89
CA SER A 343 7.14 19.93 -35.36
C SER A 343 6.13 18.78 -35.53
N GLY A 344 5.03 18.96 -36.26
CA GLY A 344 4.02 17.90 -36.47
C GLY A 344 3.94 17.25 -37.86
N SER A 345 4.74 17.66 -38.86
CA SER A 345 4.50 17.25 -40.26
C SER A 345 5.29 16.03 -40.75
N LEU A 346 6.42 15.67 -40.13
CA LEU A 346 7.25 14.56 -40.61
C LEU A 346 6.67 13.18 -40.24
N ALA A 347 6.09 13.03 -39.04
CA ALA A 347 5.45 11.78 -38.62
C ALA A 347 4.15 11.48 -39.40
N ARG A 348 3.39 12.51 -39.77
CA ARG A 348 2.16 12.36 -40.56
C ARG A 348 2.46 12.00 -42.02
N GLN A 349 3.51 12.55 -42.61
CA GLN A 349 3.97 12.16 -43.96
C GLN A 349 4.52 10.72 -44.01
N ALA A 350 5.19 10.24 -42.95
CA ALA A 350 5.71 8.88 -42.91
C ALA A 350 4.60 7.82 -42.83
N VAL A 351 3.58 8.03 -42.01
CA VAL A 351 2.44 7.09 -41.86
C VAL A 351 1.60 7.01 -43.14
N GLN A 352 1.43 8.13 -43.85
CA GLN A 352 0.63 8.17 -45.08
C GLN A 352 1.33 7.48 -46.25
N THR A 353 2.67 7.56 -46.34
CA THR A 353 3.46 6.84 -47.34
C THR A 353 3.46 5.33 -47.12
N VAL A 354 3.50 4.87 -45.86
CA VAL A 354 3.45 3.45 -45.49
C VAL A 354 2.06 2.84 -45.74
N ALA A 355 0.99 3.59 -45.45
CA ALA A 355 -0.39 3.14 -45.72
C ALA A 355 -0.70 3.00 -47.21
N VAL A 356 -0.20 3.91 -48.06
CA VAL A 356 -0.35 3.84 -49.52
C VAL A 356 0.48 2.70 -50.12
N GLY A 357 1.66 2.40 -49.56
CA GLY A 357 2.49 1.25 -49.94
C GLY A 357 1.86 -0.10 -49.61
N LEU A 358 1.28 -0.25 -48.41
CA LEU A 358 0.61 -1.48 -47.98
C LEU A 358 -0.72 -1.74 -48.71
N GLY A 359 -1.44 -0.69 -49.12
CA GLY A 359 -2.64 -0.79 -49.95
C GLY A 359 -2.38 -1.34 -51.36
N ARG A 360 -1.25 -0.98 -51.98
CA ARG A 360 -0.86 -1.49 -53.31
C ARG A 360 -0.35 -2.94 -53.28
N LEU A 361 0.29 -3.36 -52.19
CA LEU A 361 0.71 -4.76 -51.96
C LEU A 361 -0.47 -5.72 -51.72
N ARG A 362 -1.53 -5.28 -51.03
CA ARG A 362 -2.77 -6.07 -50.85
C ARG A 362 -3.61 -6.17 -52.13
N GLY A 363 -3.56 -5.19 -53.04
CA GLY A 363 -4.23 -5.22 -54.34
C GLY A 363 -3.56 -6.13 -55.38
N GLY A 364 -2.22 -6.19 -55.38
CA GLY A 364 -1.44 -7.01 -56.34
C GLY A 364 -1.46 -8.52 -56.05
N LEU A 365 -1.66 -8.93 -54.80
CA LEU A 365 -1.70 -10.36 -54.41
C LEU A 365 -3.05 -11.04 -54.68
N ARG A 366 -4.07 -10.31 -55.18
CA ARG A 366 -5.37 -10.87 -55.60
C ARG A 366 -5.53 -11.01 -57.12
N ARG A 367 -4.56 -10.58 -57.93
CA ARG A 367 -4.56 -10.74 -59.39
C ARG A 367 -3.17 -11.20 -59.83
N HIS A 368 -3.02 -12.52 -59.99
CA HIS A 368 -2.09 -13.25 -60.86
C HIS A 368 -1.58 -14.53 -60.19
N GLY A 369 -1.99 -15.65 -60.77
CA GLY A 369 -1.52 -17.00 -60.43
C GLY A 369 -0.05 -17.19 -60.80
N ARG A 370 0.58 -18.08 -60.02
CA ARG A 370 1.85 -18.80 -60.26
C ARG A 370 2.70 -18.34 -61.46
N ALA A 371 3.44 -17.24 -61.33
CA ALA A 371 4.74 -17.01 -61.99
C ALA A 371 5.30 -15.62 -61.64
N ALA A 372 5.72 -15.39 -60.39
CA ALA A 372 6.58 -14.23 -60.05
C ALA A 372 7.37 -14.44 -58.74
N ARG A 373 7.77 -15.69 -58.44
CA ARG A 373 8.71 -15.98 -57.35
C ARG A 373 10.14 -15.87 -57.90
N GLY A 374 10.65 -14.65 -58.01
CA GLY A 374 12.03 -14.45 -58.47
C GLY A 374 12.53 -13.01 -58.38
N ARG A 375 11.66 -12.01 -58.61
CA ARG A 375 12.05 -10.58 -58.60
C ARG A 375 11.54 -9.77 -57.41
N ALA A 376 10.69 -10.34 -56.54
CA ALA A 376 10.25 -9.71 -55.31
C ALA A 376 11.22 -9.87 -54.11
N ARG A 377 12.37 -10.53 -54.30
CA ARG A 377 13.34 -10.79 -53.21
C ARG A 377 14.38 -9.69 -53.00
N ILE A 378 14.58 -8.78 -53.96
CA ILE A 378 15.63 -7.73 -53.84
C ILE A 378 15.05 -6.40 -53.35
N GLY A 379 13.77 -6.10 -53.63
CA GLY A 379 13.10 -4.88 -53.11
C GLY A 379 12.61 -4.98 -51.65
N VAL A 380 12.61 -6.18 -51.06
CA VAL A 380 12.20 -6.40 -49.66
C VAL A 380 13.37 -6.25 -48.69
N LEU A 381 14.62 -6.44 -49.13
CA LEU A 381 15.80 -6.25 -48.26
C LEU A 381 16.09 -4.77 -47.97
N GLY A 382 15.96 -3.87 -48.94
CA GLY A 382 16.20 -2.42 -48.71
C GLY A 382 15.16 -1.71 -47.84
N LEU A 383 13.97 -2.30 -47.68
CA LEU A 383 12.91 -1.80 -46.78
C LEU A 383 13.04 -2.34 -45.36
N LEU A 384 13.82 -3.42 -45.16
CA LEU A 384 14.08 -3.99 -43.84
C LEU A 384 15.18 -3.24 -43.09
N ASP A 385 16.19 -2.69 -43.78
CA ASP A 385 17.27 -1.93 -43.11
C ASP A 385 16.79 -0.60 -42.50
N GLY A 386 15.82 0.09 -43.12
CA GLY A 386 15.24 1.31 -42.55
C GLY A 386 14.31 1.08 -41.36
N VAL A 387 13.64 -0.08 -41.31
CA VAL A 387 12.74 -0.44 -40.20
C VAL A 387 13.54 -0.99 -39.01
N VAL A 388 14.65 -1.69 -39.25
CA VAL A 388 15.55 -2.20 -38.20
C VAL A 388 16.26 -1.05 -37.47
N VAL A 389 16.68 0.02 -38.17
CA VAL A 389 17.27 1.21 -37.50
C VAL A 389 16.24 1.99 -36.68
N ALA A 390 14.97 2.02 -37.11
CA ALA A 390 13.89 2.65 -36.35
C ALA A 390 13.42 1.82 -35.14
N LEU A 391 13.49 0.48 -35.22
CA LEU A 391 13.21 -0.43 -34.10
C LEU A 391 14.37 -0.50 -33.09
N LEU A 392 15.63 -0.33 -33.53
CA LEU A 392 16.79 -0.23 -32.63
C LEU A 392 16.79 1.03 -31.75
N LEU A 393 16.02 2.06 -32.09
CA LEU A 393 15.82 3.26 -31.26
C LEU A 393 14.61 3.16 -30.32
N ARG A 394 13.81 2.09 -30.37
CA ARG A 394 12.71 1.88 -29.42
C ARG A 394 12.66 0.41 -28.97
N ARG A 395 13.04 0.21 -27.70
CA ARG A 395 12.46 -0.80 -26.78
C ARG A 395 13.03 -2.23 -26.77
N GLU A 396 14.05 -2.60 -27.54
CA GLU A 396 14.56 -3.99 -27.57
C GLU A 396 15.81 -4.31 -26.72
N VAL A 397 16.49 -3.33 -26.10
CA VAL A 397 17.55 -3.63 -25.09
C VAL A 397 16.96 -3.97 -23.72
N VAL A 398 15.72 -3.55 -23.43
CA VAL A 398 15.11 -3.76 -22.10
C VAL A 398 14.42 -5.13 -21.98
N GLU A 399 13.98 -5.74 -23.08
CA GLU A 399 13.36 -7.08 -23.03
C GLU A 399 14.36 -8.24 -23.17
N ARG A 400 15.58 -8.04 -23.71
CA ARG A 400 16.63 -9.09 -23.77
C ARG A 400 17.43 -9.31 -22.47
N LEU A 401 17.16 -8.56 -21.41
CA LEU A 401 17.61 -8.91 -20.05
C LEU A 401 16.61 -9.79 -19.30
N LEU A 402 15.38 -9.95 -19.84
CA LEU A 402 14.39 -10.89 -19.30
C LEU A 402 14.65 -12.34 -19.75
N ASP A 403 15.60 -12.57 -20.66
CA ASP A 403 16.13 -13.91 -21.03
C ASP A 403 17.15 -14.48 -20.01
N VAL A 404 17.46 -13.77 -18.91
CA VAL A 404 18.34 -14.30 -17.84
C VAL A 404 17.55 -15.04 -16.73
N VAL A 405 16.22 -15.15 -16.86
CA VAL A 405 15.43 -16.09 -16.04
C VAL A 405 14.63 -17.02 -16.94
N SER A 406 15.31 -18.00 -17.52
CA SER A 406 14.75 -19.33 -17.80
C SER A 406 15.85 -20.38 -17.80
N ILE A 407 16.59 -20.42 -16.68
CA ILE A 407 17.26 -21.63 -16.19
C ILE A 407 16.13 -22.59 -15.77
N ALA A 408 15.65 -23.39 -16.73
CA ALA A 408 15.02 -24.70 -16.53
C ALA A 408 14.56 -25.27 -17.88
N HIS A 409 15.48 -25.79 -18.71
CA HIS A 409 15.27 -26.96 -19.60
C HIS A 409 16.51 -27.23 -20.47
N ALA A 410 17.63 -27.58 -19.84
CA ALA A 410 18.76 -28.17 -20.54
C ALA A 410 19.56 -29.06 -19.59
N ASP A 411 18.93 -30.14 -19.10
CA ASP A 411 19.68 -31.30 -18.59
C ASP A 411 19.02 -32.62 -19.03
N SER A 412 18.51 -32.61 -20.26
CA SER A 412 17.98 -33.78 -20.94
C SER A 412 18.56 -33.82 -22.35
N LEU A 413 19.43 -34.82 -22.57
CA LEU A 413 19.85 -35.39 -23.86
C LEU A 413 21.02 -34.77 -24.63
N ARG A 414 22.25 -35.01 -24.16
CA ARG A 414 23.39 -35.58 -24.95
C ARG A 414 24.25 -36.36 -23.94
N HIS A 415 24.47 -37.67 -23.96
CA HIS A 415 24.77 -38.57 -25.07
C HIS A 415 24.39 -40.01 -24.71
N ARG A 416 23.76 -40.73 -25.64
CA ARG A 416 23.85 -42.20 -25.71
C ARG A 416 25.26 -42.58 -26.22
N ARG A 417 26.05 -43.23 -25.38
CA ARG A 417 26.91 -44.38 -25.74
C ARG A 417 27.07 -45.26 -24.50
N ALA A 418 26.42 -46.42 -24.50
CA ALA A 418 26.79 -47.60 -23.71
C ALA A 418 27.99 -48.30 -24.40
N PRO A 419 28.63 -49.38 -23.86
CA PRO A 419 28.22 -50.21 -22.70
C PRO A 419 29.36 -50.70 -21.76
N ARG A 420 29.00 -51.21 -20.56
CA ARG A 420 29.28 -52.58 -20.01
C ARG A 420 29.48 -52.62 -18.49
N GLU A 421 28.84 -53.67 -17.90
CA GLU A 421 29.21 -54.46 -16.70
C GLU A 421 29.19 -53.74 -15.33
N GLY A 422 28.61 -54.23 -14.22
CA GLY A 422 27.92 -55.47 -13.85
C GLY A 422 27.68 -55.48 -12.31
N VAL A 423 26.81 -56.40 -11.84
CA VAL A 423 26.70 -56.93 -10.45
C VAL A 423 26.04 -55.97 -9.41
N ALA A 424 24.76 -56.12 -9.02
CA ALA A 424 24.07 -57.12 -8.18
C ALA A 424 24.19 -56.93 -6.63
N ILE A 425 23.15 -56.27 -6.07
CA ILE A 425 22.28 -56.63 -4.93
C ILE A 425 22.86 -57.41 -3.73
N HIS A 426 22.84 -56.75 -2.56
CA HIS A 426 22.40 -57.22 -1.22
C HIS A 426 22.10 -55.95 -0.39
N GLY A 427 21.06 -55.77 0.43
CA GLY A 427 20.13 -56.68 1.08
C GLY A 427 20.24 -56.53 2.60
N ALA A 428 19.44 -55.64 3.22
CA ALA A 428 18.83 -55.74 4.57
C ALA A 428 18.62 -54.36 5.26
N PRO A 429 17.43 -54.09 5.83
CA PRO A 429 17.19 -53.04 6.83
C PRO A 429 17.14 -53.62 8.25
N CYS A 430 17.41 -52.80 9.26
CA CYS A 430 17.17 -53.15 10.67
C CYS A 430 16.40 -52.02 11.35
N SER A 431 15.12 -52.24 11.61
CA SER A 431 14.29 -51.43 12.51
C SER A 431 13.62 -52.35 13.54
N ALA A 432 13.70 -51.91 14.78
CA ALA A 432 13.10 -52.53 15.96
C ALA A 432 11.57 -52.30 16.01
N LEU A 433 10.87 -53.20 16.70
CA LEU A 433 9.63 -53.01 17.49
C LEU A 433 9.26 -54.39 18.08
N ALA A 434 9.50 -54.62 19.37
CA ALA A 434 8.57 -54.41 20.48
C ALA A 434 7.34 -55.33 20.47
N ARG A 435 7.18 -56.15 21.52
CA ARG A 435 5.88 -56.57 22.07
C ARG A 435 5.99 -57.29 23.42
N ARG A 436 5.01 -56.94 24.27
CA ARG A 436 4.45 -57.60 25.49
C ARG A 436 5.17 -57.26 26.79
N ASP A 437 4.59 -56.44 27.67
CA ASP A 437 3.38 -56.64 28.52
C ASP A 437 3.44 -57.94 29.33
N GLU A 438 3.66 -57.82 30.65
CA GLU A 438 2.89 -58.52 31.68
C GLU A 438 3.17 -57.96 33.09
N ALA A 439 2.07 -57.60 33.77
CA ALA A 439 1.73 -57.70 35.19
C ALA A 439 2.75 -57.42 36.33
N GLY A 440 2.33 -56.59 37.30
CA GLY A 440 2.97 -56.38 38.63
C GLY A 440 2.78 -57.57 39.61
N PRO A 441 2.68 -57.39 40.95
CA PRO A 441 2.74 -56.15 41.73
C PRO A 441 3.54 -56.25 43.08
N MET A 442 3.48 -55.16 43.86
CA MET A 442 3.58 -55.06 45.34
C MET A 442 4.94 -55.21 46.05
N GLY A 443 5.23 -54.22 46.89
CA GLY A 443 6.33 -54.16 47.85
C GLY A 443 6.53 -52.75 48.36
#